data_AF-A0A7Z9WM42-F1
#
_entry.id   AF-A0A7Z9WM42-F1
#
_cell.length_a   1.000
_cell.length_b   1.000
_cell.length_c   1.000
_cell.angle_alpha   90.00
_cell.angle_beta   90.00
_cell.angle_gamma   90.00
#
_symmetry.space_group_name_H-M   'P 1'
#
loop_
_entity.id
_entity.type
_entity.pdbx_description
1 polymer ?
#
loop_
_entity_poly.entity_id
_entity_poly.type
_entity_poly.pdbx_seq_one_letter_code
_entity_poly.pdbx_strand_id
1 'polypeptide(L)'
;GIVFVVIRGDLEVSEAKLSNTLGGAALHGATGEELARAGIVAGYASPVGLSGVTVVADDSILTGNNFVAGANEEGYHLVNVNYPRDFEADVVADIALARAGYTCLRCGGELEERRGIAVGQLSKLGTAPSEEAGATFLDRNGRARPVVVGSYGLDLGRLMAAVVEQNHDERGIVWPPSIAPFQIHLIALGRREEVVERAEGLYADLRAYGYEVLYDDRDESAGVKFNDADLIGVPLRLTVSRRTLEREGVEVKLRCEAEARLIGLEALHDGLKTLCEKLYFFGGLV
;
A
#
# COMPACT_ATOMS: atom_id res chain seq x y z
N GLY A 1 -2.22 -29.30 18.14
CA GLY A 1 -3.47 -30.06 18.25
C GLY A 1 -4.42 -29.55 17.18
N ILE A 2 -5.50 -30.27 16.89
CA ILE A 2 -6.50 -29.83 15.91
C ILE A 2 -7.43 -28.81 16.56
N VAL A 3 -7.62 -27.68 15.86
CA VAL A 3 -8.63 -26.68 16.20
C VAL A 3 -9.77 -26.81 15.19
N PHE A 4 -10.96 -27.14 15.68
CA PHE A 4 -12.18 -27.17 14.89
C PHE A 4 -12.85 -25.81 14.93
N VAL A 5 -12.96 -25.15 13.78
CA VAL A 5 -13.53 -23.80 13.69
C VAL A 5 -14.98 -23.88 13.23
N VAL A 6 -15.88 -23.23 13.96
CA VAL A 6 -17.32 -23.21 13.66
C VAL A 6 -17.76 -21.79 13.37
N ILE A 7 -18.40 -21.56 12.23
CA ILE A 7 -18.91 -20.25 11.83
C ILE A 7 -20.15 -20.44 10.95
N ARG A 8 -21.01 -19.41 10.85
CA ARG A 8 -22.17 -19.42 9.94
C ARG A 8 -21.72 -19.57 8.48
N GLY A 9 -22.46 -20.34 7.70
CA GLY A 9 -22.03 -20.78 6.36
C GLY A 9 -21.91 -19.69 5.28
N ASP A 10 -22.44 -18.50 5.52
CA ASP A 10 -22.30 -17.31 4.67
C ASP A 10 -21.10 -16.42 5.05
N LEU A 11 -20.37 -16.77 6.11
CA LEU A 11 -19.22 -16.04 6.59
C LEU A 11 -17.93 -16.83 6.36
N GLU A 12 -16.83 -16.10 6.24
CA GLU A 12 -15.50 -16.69 6.14
C GLU A 12 -14.69 -16.45 7.42
N VAL A 13 -13.77 -17.36 7.72
CA VAL A 13 -12.88 -17.25 8.88
C VAL A 13 -11.77 -16.24 8.60
N SER A 14 -11.56 -15.31 9.53
CA SER A 14 -10.36 -14.49 9.59
C SER A 14 -9.26 -15.23 10.35
N GLU A 15 -8.28 -15.78 9.62
CA GLU A 15 -7.13 -16.47 10.22
C GLU A 15 -6.37 -15.59 11.22
N ALA A 16 -6.28 -14.28 10.96
CA ALA A 16 -5.65 -13.33 11.87
C ALA A 16 -6.41 -13.21 13.20
N LYS A 17 -7.75 -13.11 13.17
CA LYS A 17 -8.57 -13.09 14.40
C LYS A 17 -8.47 -14.42 15.14
N LEU A 18 -8.57 -15.54 14.41
CA LEU A 18 -8.45 -16.87 14.99
C LEU A 18 -7.08 -17.09 15.67
N SER A 19 -5.98 -16.71 15.01
CA SER A 19 -4.63 -16.81 15.58
C SER A 19 -4.52 -15.98 16.85
N ASN A 20 -5.04 -14.74 16.85
CA ASN A 20 -5.05 -13.87 18.03
C ASN A 20 -5.86 -14.46 19.20
N THR A 21 -7.04 -15.03 18.91
CA THR A 21 -7.87 -15.73 19.90
C THR A 21 -7.13 -16.92 20.52
N LEU A 22 -6.26 -17.57 19.76
CA LEU A 22 -5.41 -18.68 20.20
C LEU A 22 -4.03 -18.23 20.73
N GLY A 23 -3.87 -16.95 21.08
CA GLY A 23 -2.63 -16.44 21.66
C GLY A 23 -1.48 -16.27 20.67
N GLY A 24 -1.78 -16.02 19.39
CA GLY A 24 -0.79 -15.85 18.32
C GLY A 24 -0.27 -17.16 17.74
N ALA A 25 -1.05 -18.25 17.83
CA ALA A 25 -0.68 -19.55 17.30
C ALA A 25 -0.46 -19.50 15.78
N ALA A 26 0.57 -20.18 15.28
CA ALA A 26 0.73 -20.42 13.86
C ALA A 26 -0.30 -21.46 13.40
N LEU A 27 -1.08 -21.11 12.39
CA LEU A 27 -2.18 -21.93 11.88
C LEU A 27 -1.86 -22.43 10.48
N HIS A 28 -2.35 -23.63 10.15
CA HIS A 28 -2.41 -24.13 8.80
C HIS A 28 -3.68 -24.97 8.64
N GLY A 29 -4.14 -25.13 7.39
CA GLY A 29 -5.21 -26.07 7.10
C GLY A 29 -4.82 -27.49 7.50
N ALA A 30 -5.74 -28.20 8.14
CA ALA A 30 -5.53 -29.59 8.51
C ALA A 30 -5.41 -30.47 7.27
N THR A 31 -4.41 -31.36 7.28
CA THR A 31 -4.22 -32.38 6.25
C THR A 31 -5.22 -33.52 6.40
N GLY A 32 -5.44 -34.31 5.33
CA GLY A 32 -6.32 -35.48 5.39
C GLY A 32 -5.94 -36.49 6.48
N GLU A 33 -4.64 -36.67 6.74
CA GLU A 33 -4.14 -37.55 7.81
C GLU A 33 -4.45 -37.02 9.22
N GLU A 34 -4.42 -35.71 9.39
CA GLU A 34 -4.80 -35.07 10.66
C GLU A 34 -6.31 -35.18 10.89
N LEU A 35 -7.10 -34.92 9.85
CA LEU A 35 -8.56 -35.07 9.91
C LEU A 35 -8.98 -36.51 10.24
N ALA A 36 -8.40 -37.50 9.55
CA ALA A 36 -8.68 -38.91 9.80
C ALA A 36 -8.35 -39.35 11.23
N ARG A 37 -7.22 -38.87 11.79
CA ARG A 37 -6.84 -39.15 13.18
C ARG A 37 -7.81 -38.54 14.21
N ALA A 38 -8.47 -37.44 13.88
CA ALA A 38 -9.48 -36.80 14.72
C ALA A 38 -10.91 -37.28 14.45
N GLY A 39 -11.11 -38.24 13.52
CA GLY A 39 -12.46 -38.69 13.13
C GLY A 39 -13.27 -37.62 12.40
N ILE A 40 -12.60 -36.66 11.74
CA ILE A 40 -13.24 -35.59 10.99
C ILE A 40 -13.34 -35.98 9.51
N VAL A 41 -14.55 -35.91 8.95
CA VAL A 41 -14.80 -36.17 7.53
C VAL A 41 -14.98 -34.85 6.80
N ALA A 42 -14.00 -34.47 5.97
CA ALA A 42 -14.07 -33.24 5.19
C ALA A 42 -15.33 -33.19 4.31
N GLY A 43 -15.99 -32.03 4.24
CA GLY A 43 -17.27 -31.86 3.55
C GLY A 43 -18.50 -32.33 4.35
N TYR A 44 -18.30 -33.08 5.42
CA TYR A 44 -19.37 -33.56 6.33
C TYR A 44 -19.00 -33.32 7.80
N ALA A 45 -18.13 -32.35 8.07
CA ALA A 45 -17.56 -32.12 9.39
C ALA A 45 -18.46 -31.26 10.29
N SER A 46 -18.52 -31.57 11.59
CA SER A 46 -19.05 -30.67 12.63
C SER A 46 -18.45 -31.00 14.00
N PRO A 47 -18.54 -30.13 15.01
CA PRO A 47 -18.10 -30.46 16.37
C PRO A 47 -19.00 -31.49 17.08
N VAL A 48 -20.15 -31.85 16.51
CA VAL A 48 -21.12 -32.74 17.16
C VAL A 48 -20.54 -34.15 17.28
N GLY A 49 -20.43 -34.64 18.51
CA GLY A 49 -19.90 -35.98 18.80
C GLY A 49 -18.37 -36.13 18.64
N LEU A 50 -17.64 -35.05 18.33
CA LEU A 50 -16.18 -35.07 18.32
C LEU A 50 -15.62 -34.91 19.73
N SER A 51 -14.47 -35.52 19.97
CA SER A 51 -13.74 -35.40 21.23
C SER A 51 -12.23 -35.25 20.98
N GLY A 52 -11.51 -34.63 21.90
CA GLY A 52 -10.06 -34.43 21.76
C GLY A 52 -9.64 -33.35 20.75
N VAL A 53 -10.57 -32.50 20.31
CA VAL A 53 -10.32 -31.33 19.47
C VAL A 53 -10.69 -30.06 20.24
N THR A 54 -9.98 -28.96 19.99
CA THR A 54 -10.35 -27.65 20.53
C THR A 54 -11.36 -27.01 19.59
N VAL A 55 -12.55 -26.70 20.07
CA VAL A 55 -13.62 -26.08 19.28
C VAL A 55 -13.60 -24.56 19.51
N VAL A 56 -13.33 -23.81 18.45
CA VAL A 56 -13.45 -22.34 18.46
C VAL A 56 -14.63 -21.96 17.57
N ALA A 57 -15.62 -21.30 18.14
CA ALA A 57 -16.80 -20.86 17.41
C ALA A 57 -16.82 -19.33 17.25
N ASP A 58 -17.27 -18.88 16.09
CA ASP A 58 -17.63 -17.49 15.83
C ASP A 58 -18.91 -17.11 16.58
N ASP A 59 -19.00 -15.88 17.08
CA ASP A 59 -20.21 -15.40 17.78
C ASP A 59 -21.47 -15.39 16.90
N SER A 60 -21.34 -15.49 15.56
CA SER A 60 -22.47 -15.71 14.65
C SER A 60 -23.32 -16.93 14.98
N ILE A 61 -22.79 -17.96 15.64
CA ILE A 61 -23.59 -19.13 16.04
C ILE A 61 -24.68 -18.77 17.07
N LEU A 62 -24.53 -17.63 17.76
CA LEU A 62 -25.50 -17.13 18.75
C LEU A 62 -26.67 -16.37 18.09
N THR A 63 -26.56 -16.05 16.81
CA THR A 63 -27.56 -15.23 16.07
C THR A 63 -28.72 -16.04 15.51
N GLY A 64 -28.69 -17.36 15.66
CA GLY A 64 -29.69 -18.27 15.12
C GLY A 64 -29.78 -19.56 15.89
N ASN A 65 -30.65 -20.44 15.42
CA ASN A 65 -30.86 -21.77 15.96
C ASN A 65 -31.17 -22.75 14.82
N ASN A 66 -31.20 -24.04 15.14
CA ASN A 66 -31.53 -25.11 14.19
C ASN A 66 -30.67 -25.11 12.91
N PHE A 67 -29.36 -24.96 13.07
CA PHE A 67 -28.40 -24.97 11.98
C PHE A 67 -28.34 -26.34 11.27
N VAL A 68 -27.81 -26.33 10.05
CA VAL A 68 -27.39 -27.54 9.34
C VAL A 68 -25.88 -27.66 9.50
N ALA A 69 -25.41 -28.83 9.93
CA ALA A 69 -23.98 -29.11 10.10
C ALA A 69 -23.66 -30.51 9.58
N GLY A 70 -22.39 -30.79 9.31
CA GLY A 70 -21.96 -32.13 8.90
C GLY A 70 -22.19 -33.19 9.98
N ALA A 71 -22.44 -34.44 9.59
CA ALA A 71 -22.68 -35.54 10.53
C ALA A 71 -21.42 -36.28 10.99
N ASN A 72 -20.24 -35.86 10.54
CA ASN A 72 -18.97 -36.60 10.59
C ASN A 72 -19.06 -37.99 9.92
N GLU A 73 -19.99 -38.14 8.97
CA GLU A 73 -20.23 -39.34 8.18
C GLU A 73 -20.40 -38.93 6.71
N GLU A 74 -19.71 -39.63 5.81
CA GLU A 74 -19.76 -39.33 4.39
C GLU A 74 -21.19 -39.48 3.83
N GLY A 75 -21.67 -38.44 3.16
CA GLY A 75 -23.01 -38.39 2.57
C GLY A 75 -24.10 -37.86 3.50
N TYR A 76 -23.80 -37.53 4.76
CA TYR A 76 -24.81 -37.14 5.75
C TYR A 76 -24.55 -35.76 6.39
N HIS A 77 -25.65 -35.05 6.62
CA HIS A 77 -25.70 -33.82 7.40
C HIS A 77 -26.77 -33.93 8.48
N LEU A 78 -26.52 -33.26 9.60
CA LEU A 78 -27.49 -33.07 10.67
C LEU A 78 -28.29 -31.80 10.41
N VAL A 79 -29.59 -31.87 10.68
CA VAL A 79 -30.48 -30.70 10.68
C VAL A 79 -30.92 -30.42 12.11
N ASN A 80 -31.32 -29.17 12.37
CA ASN A 80 -31.73 -28.71 13.70
C ASN A 80 -30.60 -28.83 14.75
N VAL A 81 -29.35 -28.58 14.36
CA VAL A 81 -28.20 -28.51 15.27
C VAL A 81 -28.25 -27.19 16.04
N ASN A 82 -28.11 -27.26 17.37
CA ASN A 82 -28.25 -26.14 18.27
C ASN A 82 -27.09 -26.08 19.27
N TYR A 83 -26.46 -24.91 19.37
CA TYR A 83 -25.55 -24.59 20.47
C TYR A 83 -26.36 -24.08 21.69
N PRO A 84 -26.04 -24.50 22.93
CA PRO A 84 -25.03 -25.49 23.33
C PRO A 84 -25.58 -26.92 23.45
N ARG A 85 -26.79 -27.22 22.96
CA ARG A 85 -27.45 -28.52 23.17
C ARG A 85 -26.68 -29.69 22.53
N ASP A 86 -26.21 -29.53 21.31
CA ASP A 86 -25.63 -30.63 20.50
C ASP A 86 -24.10 -30.61 20.44
N PHE A 87 -23.48 -29.46 20.75
CA PHE A 87 -22.04 -29.31 20.86
C PHE A 87 -21.70 -28.15 21.80
N GLU A 88 -20.51 -28.20 22.39
CA GLU A 88 -19.92 -27.12 23.18
C GLU A 88 -18.72 -26.52 22.43
N ALA A 89 -18.42 -25.25 22.71
CA ALA A 89 -17.27 -24.55 22.17
C ALA A 89 -16.34 -24.17 23.34
N ASP A 90 -15.05 -24.46 23.21
CA ASP A 90 -14.04 -24.07 24.21
C ASP A 90 -13.88 -22.54 24.25
N VAL A 91 -14.00 -21.90 23.08
CA VAL A 91 -13.93 -20.45 22.93
C VAL A 91 -15.00 -19.98 21.94
N VAL A 92 -15.77 -18.96 22.33
CA VAL A 92 -16.64 -18.20 21.43
C VAL A 92 -16.05 -16.80 21.28
N ALA A 93 -15.75 -16.38 20.05
CA ALA A 93 -15.11 -15.09 19.76
C ALA A 93 -15.48 -14.57 18.38
N ASP A 94 -15.30 -13.27 18.12
CA ASP A 94 -15.36 -12.73 16.74
C ASP A 94 -14.15 -13.25 15.95
N ILE A 95 -14.40 -14.19 15.04
CA ILE A 95 -13.42 -14.74 14.11
C ILE A 95 -13.87 -14.61 12.66
N ALA A 96 -15.02 -13.97 12.40
CA ALA A 96 -15.50 -13.69 11.06
C ALA A 96 -14.65 -12.65 10.34
N LEU A 97 -14.38 -12.86 9.06
CA LEU A 97 -13.73 -11.90 8.19
C LEU A 97 -14.76 -10.87 7.70
N ALA A 98 -14.50 -9.60 8.00
CA ALA A 98 -15.36 -8.51 7.55
C ALA A 98 -15.32 -8.35 6.02
N ARG A 99 -16.42 -7.84 5.45
CA ARG A 99 -16.60 -7.59 4.02
C ARG A 99 -17.18 -6.19 3.79
N ALA A 100 -17.02 -5.68 2.58
CA ALA A 100 -17.76 -4.51 2.14
C ALA A 100 -19.28 -4.74 2.29
N GLY A 101 -20.02 -3.71 2.69
CA GLY A 101 -21.47 -3.80 2.95
C GLY A 101 -21.83 -4.16 4.39
N TYR A 102 -20.89 -4.66 5.20
CA TYR A 102 -21.16 -4.99 6.60
C TYR A 102 -21.27 -3.73 7.46
N THR A 103 -22.01 -3.80 8.55
CA THR A 103 -22.19 -2.68 9.47
C THR A 103 -20.96 -2.49 10.37
N CYS A 104 -20.43 -1.28 10.43
CA CYS A 104 -19.37 -0.90 11.33
C CYS A 104 -19.85 -0.90 12.79
N LEU A 105 -19.23 -1.71 13.64
CA LEU A 105 -19.57 -1.81 15.07
C LEU A 105 -19.28 -0.53 15.89
N ARG A 106 -18.56 0.44 15.34
CA ARG A 106 -18.24 1.70 16.04
C ARG A 106 -19.22 2.83 15.75
N CYS A 107 -19.66 2.96 14.50
CA CYS A 107 -20.47 4.11 14.07
C CYS A 107 -21.80 3.71 13.41
N GLY A 108 -22.04 2.42 13.15
CA GLY A 108 -23.24 1.95 12.46
C GLY A 108 -23.27 2.21 10.95
N GLY A 109 -22.22 2.82 10.38
CA GLY A 109 -22.08 3.02 8.94
C GLY A 109 -21.75 1.73 8.19
N GLU A 110 -21.81 1.78 6.86
CA GLU A 110 -21.44 0.66 6.00
C GLU A 110 -19.91 0.59 5.81
N LEU A 111 -19.33 -0.61 5.86
CA LEU A 111 -17.92 -0.83 5.59
C LEU A 111 -17.64 -0.82 4.08
N GLU A 112 -16.61 -0.09 3.67
CA GLU A 112 -16.07 -0.13 2.31
C GLU A 112 -14.74 -0.90 2.29
N GLU A 113 -14.51 -1.66 1.23
CA GLU A 113 -13.24 -2.34 0.98
C GLU A 113 -12.46 -1.60 -0.11
N ARG A 114 -11.19 -1.28 0.18
CA ARG A 114 -10.26 -0.67 -0.76
C ARG A 114 -8.95 -1.43 -0.72
N ARG A 115 -8.29 -1.52 -1.88
CA ARG A 115 -6.96 -2.10 -1.97
C ARG A 115 -5.93 -1.03 -1.62
N GLY A 116 -4.92 -1.42 -0.85
CA GLY A 116 -3.85 -0.52 -0.42
C GLY A 116 -2.51 -1.25 -0.39
N ILE A 117 -1.44 -0.49 -0.63
CA ILE A 117 -0.07 -0.97 -0.47
C ILE A 117 0.40 -0.52 0.91
N ALA A 118 0.71 -1.46 1.80
CA ALA A 118 1.24 -1.15 3.12
C ALA A 118 2.70 -0.69 2.99
N VAL A 119 2.93 0.63 3.05
CA VAL A 119 4.27 1.27 2.94
C VAL A 119 4.97 1.47 4.29
N GLY A 120 4.28 1.23 5.39
CA GLY A 120 4.85 1.35 6.73
C GLY A 120 3.98 0.72 7.81
N GLN A 121 4.57 0.58 9.00
CA GLN A 121 3.91 -0.01 10.16
C GLN A 121 4.37 0.66 11.44
N LEU A 122 3.41 0.90 12.34
CA LEU A 122 3.62 1.38 13.69
C LEU A 122 3.26 0.27 14.67
N SER A 123 4.19 -0.10 15.55
CA SER A 123 4.01 -1.22 16.48
C SER A 123 4.30 -0.80 17.91
N LYS A 124 3.39 -1.13 18.83
CA LYS A 124 3.61 -1.01 20.29
C LYS A 124 4.10 -2.37 20.79
N LEU A 125 5.40 -2.51 21.02
CA LEU A 125 6.01 -3.78 21.41
C LEU A 125 5.97 -4.01 22.94
N GLY A 126 5.66 -2.96 23.71
CA GLY A 126 5.59 -3.06 25.17
C GLY A 126 6.98 -3.29 25.76
N THR A 127 7.09 -4.16 26.75
CA THR A 127 8.34 -4.41 27.47
C THR A 127 9.06 -5.69 27.07
N ALA A 128 8.42 -6.57 26.27
CA ALA A 128 9.01 -7.86 25.92
C ALA A 128 10.44 -7.74 25.32
N PRO A 129 10.71 -6.83 24.35
CA PRO A 129 12.06 -6.72 23.78
C PRO A 129 13.10 -6.20 24.78
N SER A 130 12.71 -5.31 25.69
CA SER A 130 13.62 -4.72 26.66
C SER A 130 13.88 -5.66 27.84
N GLU A 131 12.90 -6.48 28.22
CA GLU A 131 13.06 -7.58 29.18
C GLU A 131 14.06 -8.62 28.64
N GLU A 132 13.90 -9.03 27.37
CA GLU A 132 14.82 -9.97 26.71
C GLU A 132 16.26 -9.41 26.62
N ALA A 133 16.39 -8.12 26.27
CA ALA A 133 17.69 -7.46 26.14
C ALA A 133 18.29 -6.99 27.48
N GLY A 134 17.58 -7.11 28.60
CA GLY A 134 18.01 -6.55 29.89
C GLY A 134 18.06 -5.02 29.94
N ALA A 135 17.39 -4.34 29.02
CA ALA A 135 17.36 -2.88 28.92
C ALA A 135 16.38 -2.28 29.94
N THR A 136 16.92 -1.75 31.04
CA THR A 136 16.14 -1.18 32.14
C THR A 136 16.54 0.26 32.45
N PHE A 137 15.63 1.00 33.10
CA PHE A 137 15.86 2.33 33.67
C PHE A 137 15.35 2.40 35.11
N LEU A 138 15.85 3.34 35.91
CA LEU A 138 15.32 3.60 37.25
C LEU A 138 14.11 4.53 37.14
N ASP A 139 12.96 4.09 37.68
CA ASP A 139 11.79 4.93 37.79
C ASP A 139 11.95 5.99 38.89
N ARG A 140 10.93 6.86 39.04
CA ARG A 140 10.92 7.94 40.05
C ARG A 140 11.09 7.47 41.51
N ASN A 141 10.89 6.19 41.80
CA ASN A 141 11.06 5.60 43.13
C ASN A 141 12.39 4.84 43.25
N GLY A 142 13.28 4.94 42.26
CA GLY A 142 14.54 4.21 42.22
C GLY A 142 14.38 2.72 41.92
N ARG A 143 13.24 2.28 41.35
CA ARG A 143 13.05 0.87 40.98
C ARG A 143 13.43 0.64 39.53
N ALA A 144 14.19 -0.42 39.26
CA ALA A 144 14.49 -0.84 37.90
C ALA A 144 13.20 -1.29 37.19
N ARG A 145 12.95 -0.71 36.01
CA ARG A 145 11.82 -1.03 35.14
C ARG A 145 12.32 -1.29 33.71
N PRO A 146 11.76 -2.25 32.98
CA PRO A 146 12.06 -2.41 31.56
C PRO A 146 11.58 -1.20 30.77
N VAL A 147 12.33 -0.85 29.72
CA VAL A 147 11.97 0.26 28.81
C VAL A 147 10.74 -0.13 27.99
N VAL A 148 9.75 0.76 27.86
CA VAL A 148 8.62 0.53 26.95
C VAL A 148 9.06 0.85 25.52
N VAL A 149 8.93 -0.12 24.63
CA VAL A 149 9.43 -0.06 23.24
C VAL A 149 8.26 0.13 22.26
N GLY A 150 8.44 1.11 21.37
CA GLY A 150 7.66 1.27 20.14
C GLY A 150 8.58 1.15 18.93
N SER A 151 8.03 0.71 17.80
CA SER A 151 8.75 0.61 16.53
C SER A 151 7.97 1.28 15.41
N TYR A 152 8.72 1.91 14.49
CA TYR A 152 8.21 2.67 13.35
C TYR A 152 9.02 2.23 12.13
N GLY A 153 8.36 1.62 11.16
CA GLY A 153 8.98 1.16 9.92
C GLY A 153 8.36 1.84 8.71
N LEU A 154 9.19 2.32 7.80
CA LEU A 154 8.82 2.78 6.46
C LEU A 154 9.69 2.07 5.42
N ASP A 155 9.04 1.43 4.46
CA ASP A 155 9.73 0.75 3.35
C ASP A 155 9.88 1.74 2.20
N LEU A 156 11.05 2.38 2.09
CA LEU A 156 11.31 3.41 1.10
C LEU A 156 11.24 2.88 -0.34
N GLY A 157 11.68 1.63 -0.57
CA GLY A 157 11.62 1.01 -1.89
C GLY A 157 10.17 0.78 -2.33
N ARG A 158 9.36 0.24 -1.42
CA ARG A 158 7.92 0.05 -1.65
C ARG A 158 7.17 1.37 -1.74
N LEU A 159 7.55 2.38 -0.97
CA LEU A 159 6.97 3.72 -1.05
C LEU A 159 7.20 4.32 -2.44
N MET A 160 8.41 4.22 -2.98
CA MET A 160 8.71 4.67 -4.33
C MET A 160 7.85 3.93 -5.38
N ALA A 161 7.72 2.60 -5.27
CA ALA A 161 6.85 1.82 -6.14
C ALA A 161 5.37 2.22 -6.02
N ALA A 162 4.88 2.45 -4.79
CA ALA A 162 3.50 2.88 -4.53
C ALA A 162 3.22 4.28 -5.09
N VAL A 163 4.20 5.19 -5.05
CA VAL A 163 4.10 6.50 -5.70
C VAL A 163 3.93 6.33 -7.20
N VAL A 164 4.74 5.50 -7.86
CA VAL A 164 4.61 5.27 -9.30
C VAL A 164 3.27 4.61 -9.64
N GLU A 165 2.84 3.61 -8.87
CA GLU A 165 1.54 2.96 -9.05
C GLU A 165 0.38 3.97 -9.02
N GLN A 166 0.45 4.99 -8.17
CA GLN A 166 -0.58 6.03 -8.07
C GLN A 166 -0.38 7.20 -9.04
N ASN A 167 0.83 7.42 -9.55
CA ASN A 167 1.19 8.59 -10.33
C ASN A 167 1.93 8.19 -11.62
N HIS A 168 1.19 7.60 -12.55
CA HIS A 168 1.68 7.25 -13.88
C HIS A 168 0.57 7.43 -14.92
N ASP A 169 0.97 7.43 -16.20
CA ASP A 169 0.07 7.30 -17.33
C ASP A 169 0.61 6.25 -18.32
N GLU A 170 -0.04 6.11 -19.47
CA GLU A 170 0.36 5.15 -20.51
C GLU A 170 1.79 5.37 -21.05
N ARG A 171 2.39 6.54 -20.81
CA ARG A 171 3.71 6.93 -21.32
C ARG A 171 4.81 6.83 -20.28
N GLY A 172 4.49 6.68 -19.00
CA GLY A 172 5.47 6.50 -17.93
C GLY A 172 5.11 7.22 -16.64
N ILE A 173 6.14 7.49 -15.84
CA ILE A 173 6.00 8.04 -14.49
C ILE A 173 5.57 9.50 -14.56
N VAL A 174 4.74 9.94 -13.61
CA VAL A 174 4.40 11.35 -13.39
C VAL A 174 4.76 11.69 -11.95
N TRP A 175 6.02 12.04 -11.70
CA TRP A 175 6.50 12.23 -10.32
C TRP A 175 5.77 13.38 -9.61
N PRO A 176 5.37 13.19 -8.33
CA PRO A 176 5.08 14.33 -7.48
C PRO A 176 6.31 15.24 -7.41
N PRO A 177 6.17 16.57 -7.60
CA PRO A 177 7.30 17.50 -7.72
C PRO A 177 8.30 17.50 -6.56
N SER A 178 7.86 17.08 -5.36
CA SER A 178 8.69 17.02 -4.14
C SER A 178 9.68 15.86 -4.11
N ILE A 179 9.49 14.84 -4.95
CA ILE A 179 10.29 13.61 -4.97
C ILE A 179 10.76 13.23 -6.38
N ALA A 180 10.53 14.11 -7.36
CA ALA A 180 11.06 13.92 -8.70
C ALA A 180 12.59 13.92 -8.68
N PRO A 181 13.26 13.08 -9.51
CA PRO A 181 14.72 13.00 -9.53
C PRO A 181 15.41 14.29 -10.04
N PHE A 182 14.67 15.07 -10.82
CA PHE A 182 15.03 16.40 -11.29
C PHE A 182 13.76 17.25 -11.35
N GLN A 183 13.91 18.56 -11.35
CA GLN A 183 12.79 19.49 -11.52
C GLN A 183 12.52 19.79 -12.99
N ILE A 184 13.59 19.91 -13.78
CA ILE A 184 13.55 20.30 -15.20
C ILE A 184 14.30 19.29 -16.06
N HIS A 185 13.68 18.87 -17.16
CA HIS A 185 14.31 18.09 -18.23
C HIS A 185 14.49 19.02 -19.44
N LEU A 186 15.73 19.46 -19.66
CA LEU A 186 16.12 20.31 -20.77
C LEU A 186 16.53 19.44 -21.96
N ILE A 187 15.88 19.65 -23.11
CA ILE A 187 16.12 18.88 -24.34
C ILE A 187 16.62 19.82 -25.43
N ALA A 188 17.80 19.55 -25.97
CA ALA A 188 18.30 20.17 -27.19
C ALA A 188 17.93 19.34 -28.42
N LEU A 189 17.25 19.96 -29.39
CA LEU A 189 16.84 19.33 -30.66
C LEU A 189 17.70 19.80 -31.84
N GLY A 190 18.56 18.90 -32.31
CA GLY A 190 19.45 19.12 -33.44
C GLY A 190 20.87 19.52 -33.04
N ARG A 191 21.78 19.53 -34.00
CA ARG A 191 23.24 19.69 -33.80
C ARG A 191 23.78 21.05 -34.24
N ARG A 192 22.90 22.03 -34.45
CA ARG A 192 23.36 23.36 -34.83
C ARG A 192 24.02 24.03 -33.64
N GLU A 193 25.15 24.67 -33.88
CA GLU A 193 25.92 25.41 -32.87
C GLU A 193 25.02 26.37 -32.08
N GLU A 194 24.13 27.11 -32.77
CA GLU A 194 23.16 28.02 -32.15
C GLU A 194 22.23 27.35 -31.11
N VAL A 195 21.83 26.09 -31.35
CA VAL A 195 20.94 25.34 -30.45
C VAL A 195 21.72 24.80 -29.26
N VAL A 196 22.92 24.27 -29.52
CA VAL A 196 23.80 23.71 -28.49
C VAL A 196 24.26 24.79 -27.52
N GLU A 197 24.83 25.89 -28.03
CA GLU A 197 25.28 27.02 -27.21
C GLU A 197 24.13 27.59 -26.37
N ARG A 198 22.92 27.69 -26.94
CA ARG A 198 21.77 28.19 -26.20
C ARG A 198 21.31 27.22 -25.12
N ALA A 199 21.26 25.93 -25.41
CA ALA A 199 20.88 24.92 -24.43
C ALA A 199 21.89 24.84 -23.27
N GLU A 200 23.20 24.89 -23.57
CA GLU A 200 24.25 24.94 -22.55
C GLU A 200 24.18 26.21 -21.69
N GLY A 201 23.96 27.37 -22.31
CA GLY A 201 23.76 28.62 -21.59
C GLY A 201 22.55 28.57 -20.66
N LEU A 202 21.43 28.03 -21.15
CA LEU A 202 20.22 27.87 -20.34
C LEU A 202 20.40 26.84 -19.22
N TYR A 203 21.12 25.74 -19.46
CA TYR A 203 21.46 24.77 -18.43
C TYR A 203 22.26 25.41 -17.30
N ALA A 204 23.29 26.20 -17.63
CA ALA A 204 24.11 26.91 -16.65
C ALA A 204 23.29 27.94 -15.87
N ASP A 205 22.45 28.71 -16.55
CA ASP A 205 21.58 29.73 -15.96
C ASP A 205 20.56 29.11 -14.99
N LEU A 206 19.80 28.09 -15.41
CA LEU A 206 18.82 27.41 -14.55
C LEU A 206 19.48 26.79 -13.30
N ARG A 207 20.67 26.22 -13.44
CA ARG A 207 21.43 25.69 -12.29
C ARG A 207 21.92 26.80 -11.36
N ALA A 208 22.32 27.96 -11.90
CA ALA A 208 22.69 29.11 -11.08
C ALA A 208 21.50 29.66 -10.27
N TYR A 209 20.27 29.50 -10.79
CA TYR A 209 19.02 29.79 -10.07
C TYR A 209 18.59 28.70 -9.08
N GLY A 210 19.35 27.59 -8.98
CA GLY A 210 19.13 26.53 -7.99
C GLY A 210 18.21 25.40 -8.47
N TYR A 211 17.87 25.32 -9.75
CA TYR A 211 17.09 24.21 -10.28
C TYR A 211 17.94 22.94 -10.48
N GLU A 212 17.34 21.79 -10.18
CA GLU A 212 17.87 20.49 -10.56
C GLU A 212 17.47 20.18 -12.00
N VAL A 213 18.45 20.22 -12.91
CA VAL A 213 18.22 20.10 -14.36
C VAL A 213 18.87 18.84 -14.90
N LEU A 214 18.06 17.98 -15.54
CA LEU A 214 18.52 16.90 -16.42
C LEU A 214 18.66 17.47 -17.83
N TYR A 215 19.87 17.50 -18.36
CA TYR A 215 20.14 17.96 -19.72
C TYR A 215 20.30 16.76 -20.67
N ASP A 216 19.41 16.65 -21.66
CA ASP A 216 19.49 15.65 -22.73
C ASP A 216 20.22 16.24 -23.96
N ASP A 217 21.54 16.13 -23.91
CA ASP A 217 22.51 16.55 -24.93
C ASP A 217 22.83 15.43 -25.95
N ARG A 218 22.19 14.27 -25.83
CA ARG A 218 22.47 13.09 -26.66
C ARG A 218 22.25 13.35 -28.15
N ASP A 219 22.99 12.66 -29.00
CA ASP A 219 22.79 12.70 -30.46
C ASP A 219 21.68 11.71 -30.88
N GLU A 220 20.46 11.98 -30.45
CA GLU A 220 19.28 11.15 -30.67
C GLU A 220 18.15 11.91 -31.35
N SER A 221 17.23 11.16 -31.99
CA SER A 221 16.06 11.77 -32.62
C SER A 221 15.12 12.42 -31.59
N ALA A 222 14.40 13.46 -32.01
CA ALA A 222 13.42 14.14 -31.14
C ALA A 222 12.39 13.17 -30.54
N GLY A 223 11.92 12.20 -31.34
CA GLY A 223 10.97 11.18 -30.87
C GLY A 223 11.52 10.32 -29.74
N VAL A 224 12.79 9.89 -29.85
CA VAL A 224 13.47 9.10 -28.80
C VAL A 224 13.62 9.94 -27.53
N LYS A 225 14.14 11.17 -27.64
CA LYS A 225 14.30 12.06 -26.48
C LYS A 225 12.98 12.35 -25.78
N PHE A 226 11.91 12.62 -26.52
CA PHE A 226 10.60 12.88 -25.93
C PHE A 226 9.98 11.65 -25.27
N ASN A 227 10.16 10.46 -25.87
CA ASN A 227 9.71 9.21 -25.26
C ASN A 227 10.46 8.93 -23.95
N ASP A 228 11.78 9.07 -23.94
CA ASP A 228 12.58 8.92 -22.73
C ASP A 228 12.20 9.95 -21.66
N ALA A 229 11.94 11.20 -22.06
CA ALA A 229 11.49 12.23 -21.14
C ALA A 229 10.11 11.93 -20.52
N ASP A 230 9.18 11.40 -21.31
CA ASP A 230 7.85 10.97 -20.83
C ASP A 230 7.99 9.76 -19.87
N LEU A 231 8.92 8.83 -20.16
CA LEU A 231 9.21 7.66 -19.32
C LEU A 231 9.85 8.04 -17.97
N ILE A 232 10.88 8.91 -17.99
CA ILE A 232 11.59 9.35 -16.79
C ILE A 232 10.67 10.18 -15.88
N GLY A 233 9.75 10.96 -16.48
CA GLY A 233 8.66 11.59 -15.74
C GLY A 233 9.01 12.90 -15.02
N VAL A 234 10.08 13.59 -15.43
CA VAL A 234 10.48 14.88 -14.85
C VAL A 234 9.35 15.92 -15.02
N PRO A 235 8.93 16.64 -13.95
CA PRO A 235 7.72 17.46 -13.97
C PRO A 235 7.68 18.56 -15.03
N LEU A 236 8.81 19.23 -15.29
CA LEU A 236 8.93 20.29 -16.30
C LEU A 236 9.85 19.84 -17.42
N ARG A 237 9.38 19.94 -18.67
CA ARG A 237 10.21 19.73 -19.86
C ARG A 237 10.41 21.04 -20.60
N LEU A 238 11.66 21.38 -20.86
CA LEU A 238 12.08 22.54 -21.64
C LEU A 238 12.71 22.05 -22.94
N THR A 239 12.18 22.50 -24.09
CA THR A 239 12.70 22.11 -25.39
C THR A 239 13.31 23.31 -26.10
N VAL A 240 14.58 23.20 -26.44
CA VAL A 240 15.33 24.17 -27.26
C VAL A 240 15.50 23.58 -28.65
N SER A 241 14.97 24.27 -29.65
CA SER A 241 15.11 23.89 -31.05
C SER A 241 15.29 25.14 -31.90
N ARG A 242 15.78 24.98 -33.13
CA ARG A 242 15.85 26.09 -34.09
C ARG A 242 14.51 26.87 -34.20
N ARG A 243 13.38 26.17 -34.23
CA ARG A 243 12.05 26.79 -34.35
C ARG A 243 11.68 27.64 -33.12
N THR A 244 12.09 27.23 -31.93
CA THR A 244 11.81 28.00 -30.71
C THR A 244 12.74 29.21 -30.63
N LEU A 245 14.00 29.07 -31.08
CA LEU A 245 14.97 30.17 -31.15
C LEU A 245 14.58 31.25 -32.17
N GLU A 246 14.05 30.86 -33.34
CA GLU A 246 13.49 31.81 -34.32
C GLU A 246 12.33 32.65 -33.76
N ARG A 247 11.73 32.22 -32.64
CA ARG A 247 10.67 32.93 -31.91
C ARG A 247 11.13 33.48 -30.56
N GLU A 248 12.45 33.55 -30.35
CA GLU A 248 13.09 34.06 -29.13
C GLU A 248 12.58 33.42 -27.83
N GLY A 249 12.28 32.11 -27.87
CA GLY A 249 11.67 31.39 -26.75
C GLY A 249 12.11 29.94 -26.58
N VAL A 250 11.57 29.33 -25.53
CA VAL A 250 11.72 27.92 -25.16
C VAL A 250 10.33 27.32 -25.04
N GLU A 251 10.14 26.11 -25.56
CA GLU A 251 8.90 25.38 -25.38
C GLU A 251 8.92 24.72 -24.00
N VAL A 252 7.93 25.03 -23.16
CA VAL A 252 7.77 24.52 -21.80
C VAL A 252 6.53 23.64 -21.73
N LYS A 253 6.67 22.45 -21.17
CA LYS A 253 5.57 21.49 -21.01
C LYS A 253 5.59 20.90 -19.61
N LEU A 254 4.43 20.85 -18.94
CA LEU A 254 4.26 20.03 -17.74
C LEU A 254 4.10 18.56 -18.13
N ARG A 255 4.77 17.64 -17.43
CA ARG A 255 4.66 16.20 -17.70
C ARG A 255 3.22 15.69 -17.65
N CYS A 256 2.38 16.27 -16.80
CA CYS A 256 0.97 15.94 -16.66
C CYS A 256 0.04 16.62 -17.70
N GLU A 257 0.53 17.59 -18.49
CA GLU A 257 -0.26 18.30 -19.49
C GLU A 257 -0.03 17.74 -20.89
N ALA A 258 -1.04 17.85 -21.76
CA ALA A 258 -0.91 17.46 -23.16
C ALA A 258 -0.15 18.51 -23.99
N GLU A 259 -0.45 19.79 -23.75
CA GLU A 259 0.03 20.91 -24.55
C GLU A 259 1.32 21.53 -24.01
N ALA A 260 2.15 22.01 -24.92
CA ALA A 260 3.32 22.79 -24.60
C ALA A 260 3.07 24.28 -24.90
N ARG A 261 3.77 25.15 -24.18
CA ARG A 261 3.63 26.61 -24.28
C ARG A 261 4.99 27.21 -24.60
N LEU A 262 5.02 28.16 -25.53
CA LEU A 262 6.23 28.92 -25.82
C LEU A 262 6.37 30.04 -24.79
N ILE A 263 7.47 30.04 -24.03
CA ILE A 263 7.82 31.14 -23.11
C ILE A 263 9.03 31.87 -23.69
N GLY A 264 8.93 33.19 -23.80
CA GLY A 264 10.04 34.02 -24.25
C GLY A 264 11.22 33.94 -23.28
N LEU A 265 12.44 33.98 -23.80
CA LEU A 265 13.66 33.81 -22.99
C LEU A 265 13.77 34.83 -21.84
N GLU A 266 13.36 36.08 -22.07
CA GLU A 266 13.37 37.13 -21.05
C GLU A 266 12.40 36.86 -19.90
N ALA A 267 11.28 36.20 -20.17
CA ALA A 267 10.23 35.89 -19.19
C ALA A 267 10.36 34.47 -18.61
N LEU A 268 11.42 33.72 -18.96
CA LEU A 268 11.53 32.31 -18.64
C LEU A 268 11.59 32.06 -17.14
N HIS A 269 12.40 32.81 -16.39
CA HIS A 269 12.52 32.66 -14.94
C HIS A 269 11.20 32.91 -14.20
N ASP A 270 10.52 34.01 -14.53
CA ASP A 270 9.22 34.34 -13.93
C ASP A 270 8.14 33.31 -14.31
N GLY A 271 8.17 32.83 -15.56
CA GLY A 271 7.30 31.77 -16.05
C GLY A 271 7.52 30.46 -15.30
N LEU A 272 8.78 30.04 -15.10
CA LEU A 272 9.12 28.84 -14.36
C LEU A 272 8.75 28.95 -12.89
N LYS A 273 9.00 30.10 -12.26
CA LYS A 273 8.58 30.35 -10.87
C LYS A 273 7.08 30.16 -10.70
N THR A 274 6.29 30.76 -11.59
CA THR A 274 4.81 30.63 -11.58
C THR A 274 4.36 29.18 -11.77
N LEU A 275 5.03 28.42 -12.64
CA LEU A 275 4.73 27.01 -12.88
C LEU A 275 5.12 26.13 -11.70
N CYS A 276 6.28 26.36 -11.10
CA CYS A 276 6.72 25.68 -9.89
C CYS A 276 5.75 25.97 -8.74
N GLU A 277 5.35 27.21 -8.50
CA GLU A 277 4.36 27.55 -7.48
C GLU A 277 3.06 26.76 -7.67
N LYS A 278 2.55 26.65 -8.91
CA LYS A 278 1.38 25.81 -9.21
C LYS A 278 1.61 24.34 -8.87
N LEU A 279 2.74 23.78 -9.29
CA LEU A 279 3.09 22.36 -9.06
C LEU A 279 3.27 22.03 -7.57
N TYR A 280 3.91 22.92 -6.80
CA TYR A 280 4.23 22.68 -5.39
C TYR A 280 3.11 23.11 -4.42
N PHE A 281 2.22 24.05 -4.78
CA PHE A 281 1.08 24.43 -3.94
C PHE A 281 -0.21 23.65 -4.22
N PHE A 282 -0.47 23.21 -5.46
CA PHE A 282 -1.66 22.39 -5.76
C PHE A 282 -1.41 20.88 -5.59
N GLY A 283 -0.17 20.44 -5.34
CA GLY A 283 0.16 19.05 -5.01
C GLY A 283 -0.16 18.64 -3.57
N GLY A 284 -0.68 19.54 -2.74
CA GLY A 284 -1.13 19.26 -1.38
C GLY A 284 -2.63 19.44 -1.25
N LEU A 285 -3.41 18.41 -1.62
CA LEU A 285 -4.80 18.10 -1.21
C LEU A 285 -5.53 17.36 -2.35
N VAL A 286 -5.37 16.03 -2.39
CA VAL A 286 -6.49 15.07 -2.41
C VAL A 286 -6.07 13.88 -1.55
#